data_AF-A0A0B8P6V7-F1
#
_entry.id   AF-A0A0B8P6V7-F1
#
_cell.length_a   1.000
_cell.length_b   1.000
_cell.length_c   1.000
_cell.angle_alpha   90.00
_cell.angle_beta   90.00
_cell.angle_gamma   90.00
#
_symmetry.space_group_name_H-M   'P 1'
#
loop_
_entity.id
_entity.type
_entity.pdbx_description
1 polymer ?
#
loop_
_entity_poly.entity_id
_entity_poly.type
_entity_poly.pdbx_seq_one_letter_code
_entity_poly.pdbx_strand_id
1 'polypeptide(L)'
;MVDGLSKVPPLVKKVAEIGMPAVALTDFTNLCGLVKFYNTAHGCGVKPIIGADFTLQSAAFGDELTSITVLAANNQGYKNLTLLISKAYLRGHVQHQPVIDKEWLAELNEGLLSSQVLRMVK
;
A
#
# COMPACT_ATOMS: atom_id res chain seq x y z
N MET A 1 -1.54 15.41 -0.94
CA MET A 1 -0.43 14.45 -1.13
C MET A 1 0.86 15.22 -0.85
N VAL A 2 1.54 14.95 0.27
CA VAL A 2 2.76 15.67 0.71
C VAL A 2 4.01 14.79 0.70
N ASP A 3 3.87 13.46 0.58
CA ASP A 3 5.02 12.55 0.52
C ASP A 3 5.05 11.74 -0.77
N GLY A 4 6.20 11.75 -1.44
CA GLY A 4 6.44 11.17 -2.76
C GLY A 4 7.50 11.94 -3.55
N LEU A 5 8.66 12.23 -2.94
CA LEU A 5 9.74 13.02 -3.57
C LEU A 5 10.41 12.29 -4.75
N SER A 6 10.40 10.97 -4.77
CA SER A 6 11.06 10.16 -5.80
C SER A 6 10.07 9.64 -6.83
N LYS A 7 10.34 9.93 -8.11
CA LYS A 7 9.61 9.29 -9.21
C LYS A 7 9.90 7.80 -9.20
N VAL A 8 8.89 7.00 -9.57
CA VAL A 8 8.98 5.54 -9.65
C VAL A 8 10.17 5.03 -10.49
N PRO A 9 10.48 5.56 -11.68
CA PRO A 9 11.51 4.96 -12.52
C PRO A 9 12.95 5.06 -11.97
N PRO A 10 13.41 6.22 -11.44
CA PRO A 10 14.70 6.31 -10.74
C PRO A 10 14.83 5.33 -9.57
N LEU A 11 13.77 5.11 -8.81
CA LEU A 11 13.79 4.20 -7.64
C LEU A 11 14.02 2.76 -8.09
N VAL A 12 13.29 2.29 -9.10
CA VAL A 12 13.44 0.94 -9.63
C VAL A 12 14.83 0.73 -10.25
N LYS A 13 15.34 1.71 -11.00
CA LYS A 13 16.71 1.65 -11.55
C LYS A 13 17.75 1.52 -10.44
N LYS A 14 17.58 2.26 -9.34
CA LYS A 14 18.51 2.19 -8.22
C LYS A 14 18.50 0.81 -7.55
N VAL A 15 17.31 0.21 -7.38
CA VAL A 15 17.14 -1.15 -6.86
C VAL A 15 17.84 -2.18 -7.75
N ALA A 16 17.73 -2.04 -9.07
CA ALA A 16 18.44 -2.90 -10.01
C ALA A 16 19.97 -2.72 -9.92
N GLU A 17 20.46 -1.49 -9.82
CA GLU A 17 21.90 -1.19 -9.67
C GLU A 17 22.52 -1.84 -8.43
N ILE A 18 21.80 -1.87 -7.31
CA ILE A 18 22.27 -2.47 -6.05
C ILE A 18 22.02 -3.98 -5.96
N GLY A 19 21.53 -4.61 -7.04
CA GLY A 19 21.33 -6.06 -7.11
C GLY A 19 20.18 -6.60 -6.27
N MET A 20 19.19 -5.77 -5.92
CA MET A 20 18.02 -6.22 -5.17
C MET A 20 17.03 -6.96 -6.10
N PRO A 21 16.59 -8.19 -5.75
CA PRO A 21 15.78 -9.03 -6.64
C PRO A 21 14.31 -8.58 -6.72
N ALA A 22 13.83 -7.82 -5.75
CA ALA A 22 12.44 -7.38 -5.67
C ALA A 22 12.33 -6.01 -5.00
N VAL A 23 11.26 -5.29 -5.32
CA VAL A 23 10.88 -4.03 -4.67
C VAL A 23 9.38 -3.95 -4.53
N ALA A 24 8.90 -3.38 -3.43
CA ALA A 24 7.49 -3.09 -3.22
C ALA A 24 7.20 -1.60 -3.46
N LEU A 25 6.08 -1.32 -4.13
CA LEU A 25 5.50 0.03 -4.16
C LEU A 25 4.30 0.07 -3.23
N THR A 26 4.34 0.94 -2.23
CA THR A 26 3.30 1.13 -1.22
C THR A 26 2.90 2.59 -1.15
N ASP A 27 2.03 3.02 -2.07
CA ASP A 27 1.49 4.37 -2.10
C ASP A 27 0.38 4.55 -1.03
N PHE A 28 0.18 5.78 -0.55
CA PHE A 28 -0.84 6.06 0.47
C PHE A 28 -2.25 5.96 -0.11
N THR A 29 -2.97 4.91 0.27
CA THR A 29 -4.35 4.58 -0.09
C THR A 29 -4.63 4.72 -1.59
N ASN A 30 -3.65 4.45 -2.45
CA ASN A 30 -3.83 4.54 -3.90
C ASN A 30 -2.91 3.57 -4.66
N LEU A 31 -3.19 3.38 -5.94
CA LEU A 31 -2.40 2.55 -6.87
C LEU A 31 -2.04 3.32 -8.15
N CYS A 32 -1.99 4.65 -8.09
CA CYS A 32 -1.80 5.49 -9.27
C CYS A 32 -0.43 5.26 -9.94
N GLY A 33 0.59 4.93 -9.16
CA GLY A 33 1.95 4.62 -9.64
C GLY A 33 2.10 3.22 -10.24
N LEU A 34 1.12 2.34 -10.09
CA LEU A 34 1.26 0.90 -10.30
C LEU A 34 1.67 0.52 -11.73
N VAL A 35 0.98 1.04 -12.76
CA VAL A 35 1.25 0.66 -14.15
C VAL A 35 2.68 1.04 -14.57
N LYS A 36 3.13 2.24 -14.18
CA LYS A 36 4.50 2.71 -14.47
C LYS A 36 5.53 1.90 -13.70
N PHE A 37 5.25 1.56 -12.45
CA PHE A 37 6.10 0.74 -11.61
C PHE A 37 6.28 -0.66 -12.17
N TYR A 38 5.19 -1.34 -12.49
CA TYR A 38 5.21 -2.69 -13.02
C TYR A 38 6.03 -2.79 -14.30
N ASN A 39 5.78 -1.89 -15.26
CA ASN A 39 6.52 -1.86 -16.52
C ASN A 39 8.01 -1.57 -16.32
N THR A 40 8.36 -0.65 -15.42
CA THR A 40 9.76 -0.31 -15.17
C THR A 40 10.48 -1.44 -14.44
N ALA A 41 9.87 -2.04 -13.42
CA ALA A 41 10.43 -3.14 -12.65
C ALA A 41 10.68 -4.35 -13.54
N HIS A 42 9.69 -4.72 -14.35
CA HIS A 42 9.80 -5.80 -15.31
C HIS A 42 10.91 -5.55 -16.33
N GLY A 43 11.01 -4.33 -16.88
CA GLY A 43 12.07 -3.96 -17.82
C GLY A 43 13.48 -3.96 -17.21
N CYS A 44 13.61 -3.77 -15.89
CA CYS A 44 14.88 -3.85 -15.17
C CYS A 44 15.18 -5.25 -14.59
N GLY A 45 14.33 -6.26 -14.83
CA GLY A 45 14.51 -7.61 -14.28
C GLY A 45 14.27 -7.72 -12.77
N VAL A 46 13.61 -6.73 -12.16
CA VAL A 46 13.30 -6.68 -10.73
C VAL A 46 11.85 -7.13 -10.54
N LYS A 47 11.60 -8.01 -9.56
CA LYS A 47 10.24 -8.47 -9.24
C LYS A 47 9.43 -7.34 -8.57
N PRO A 48 8.34 -6.85 -9.20
CA PRO A 48 7.45 -5.88 -8.56
C PRO A 48 6.56 -6.54 -7.51
N ILE A 49 6.48 -5.95 -6.33
CA ILE A 49 5.51 -6.29 -5.28
C ILE A 49 4.53 -5.12 -5.14
N ILE A 50 3.24 -5.43 -5.15
CA ILE A 50 2.18 -4.43 -5.14
C ILE A 50 1.66 -4.28 -3.72
N GLY A 51 1.53 -3.04 -3.23
CA GLY A 51 0.88 -2.75 -1.97
C GLY A 51 0.38 -1.33 -1.87
N ALA A 52 -0.20 -1.02 -0.72
CA ALA A 52 -0.61 0.33 -0.36
C ALA A 52 -0.53 0.50 1.17
N ASP A 53 -0.27 1.73 1.58
CA ASP A 53 -0.32 2.15 2.98
C ASP A 53 -1.72 2.70 3.29
N PHE A 54 -2.29 2.29 4.41
CA PHE A 54 -3.61 2.73 4.85
C PHE A 54 -3.56 3.28 6.25
N THR A 55 -4.48 4.21 6.52
CA THR A 55 -4.85 4.59 7.87
C THR A 55 -5.96 3.67 8.36
N LEU A 56 -5.74 3.04 9.51
CA LEU A 56 -6.59 2.01 10.11
C LEU A 56 -7.25 2.55 11.37
N GLN A 57 -8.57 2.42 11.44
CA GLN A 57 -9.36 2.60 12.65
C GLN A 57 -9.72 1.22 13.24
N SER A 58 -9.69 1.12 14.56
CA SER A 58 -10.03 -0.10 15.28
C SER A 58 -10.68 0.27 16.61
N ALA A 59 -11.83 -0.35 16.92
CA ALA A 59 -12.56 -0.10 18.16
C ALA A 59 -11.70 -0.33 19.44
N ALA A 60 -10.71 -1.22 19.37
CA ALA A 60 -9.78 -1.49 20.46
C ALA A 60 -8.86 -0.29 20.83
N PHE A 61 -8.67 0.65 19.91
CA PHE A 61 -7.82 1.84 20.10
C PHE A 61 -8.64 3.14 20.15
N GLY A 62 -9.97 3.05 20.25
CA GLY A 62 -10.85 4.22 20.27
C GLY A 62 -10.75 5.06 18.99
N ASP A 63 -10.48 6.35 19.15
CA ASP A 63 -10.33 7.32 18.05
C ASP A 63 -8.89 7.41 17.50
N GLU A 64 -7.97 6.59 18.01
CA GLU A 64 -6.58 6.59 17.56
C GLU A 64 -6.44 5.92 16.18
N LEU A 65 -5.86 6.66 15.23
CA LEU A 65 -5.61 6.19 13.87
C LEU A 65 -4.21 5.60 13.76
N THR A 66 -4.13 4.36 13.30
CA THR A 66 -2.85 3.65 13.12
C THR A 66 -2.51 3.52 11.64
N SER A 67 -1.23 3.46 11.30
CA SER A 67 -0.81 3.18 9.91
C SER A 67 -0.56 1.70 9.71
N ILE A 68 -0.96 1.16 8.56
CA ILE A 68 -0.72 -0.23 8.18
C ILE A 68 -0.30 -0.31 6.72
N THR A 69 0.68 -1.17 6.43
CA THR A 69 1.10 -1.47 5.07
C THR A 69 0.49 -2.80 4.66
N VAL A 70 -0.18 -2.84 3.51
CA VAL A 70 -0.80 -4.06 2.98
C VAL A 70 -0.20 -4.38 1.61
N LEU A 71 0.28 -5.60 1.46
CA LEU A 71 0.87 -6.14 0.24
C LEU A 71 -0.06 -7.20 -0.37
N ALA A 72 -0.20 -7.21 -1.68
CA ALA A 72 -0.90 -8.25 -2.42
C ALA A 72 0.06 -9.42 -2.71
N ALA A 73 -0.22 -10.59 -2.14
CA ALA A 73 0.55 -11.81 -2.38
C ALA A 73 0.18 -12.50 -3.71
N ASN A 74 -1.05 -12.29 -4.18
CA ASN A 74 -1.58 -12.89 -5.40
C ASN A 74 -2.63 -11.98 -6.07
N ASN A 75 -3.17 -12.43 -7.21
CA ASN A 75 -4.18 -11.67 -7.96
C ASN A 75 -5.48 -11.45 -7.19
N GLN A 76 -5.85 -12.37 -6.27
CA GLN A 76 -7.02 -12.18 -5.42
C GLN A 76 -6.77 -11.08 -4.38
N GLY A 77 -5.57 -11.08 -3.77
CA GLY A 77 -5.10 -10.01 -2.90
C GLY A 77 -5.07 -8.65 -3.61
N TYR A 78 -4.66 -8.61 -4.88
CA TYR A 78 -4.70 -7.37 -5.67
C TYR A 78 -6.12 -6.83 -5.86
N LYS A 79 -7.10 -7.71 -6.12
CA LYS A 79 -8.52 -7.33 -6.18
C LYS A 79 -9.02 -6.83 -4.83
N ASN A 80 -8.70 -7.55 -3.75
CA ASN A 80 -9.07 -7.17 -2.38
C ASN A 80 -8.46 -5.81 -1.98
N LEU A 81 -7.20 -5.56 -2.34
CA LEU A 81 -6.52 -4.28 -2.13
C LEU A 81 -7.22 -3.14 -2.87
N THR A 82 -7.63 -3.37 -4.12
CA THR A 82 -8.37 -2.39 -4.93
C THR A 82 -9.74 -2.11 -4.33
N LEU A 83 -10.44 -3.14 -3.85
CA LEU A 83 -11.72 -3.00 -3.15
C LEU A 83 -11.57 -2.22 -1.84
N LEU A 84 -10.52 -2.48 -1.05
CA LEU A 84 -10.24 -1.73 0.18
C LEU A 84 -10.04 -0.24 -0.10
N ILE A 85 -9.24 0.10 -1.11
CA ILE A 85 -9.04 1.49 -1.55
C ILE A 85 -10.37 2.11 -1.94
N SER A 86 -11.16 1.43 -2.77
CA SER A 86 -12.48 1.93 -3.20
C SER A 86 -13.42 2.14 -2.01
N LYS A 87 -13.51 1.18 -1.08
CA LYS A 87 -14.35 1.26 0.13
C LYS A 87 -13.92 2.42 1.04
N ALA A 88 -12.61 2.65 1.19
CA ALA A 88 -12.06 3.79 1.95
C ALA A 88 -12.49 5.13 1.36
N TYR A 89 -12.39 5.30 0.03
CA TYR A 89 -12.83 6.54 -0.63
C TYR A 89 -14.35 6.71 -0.64
N LEU A 90 -15.13 5.63 -0.81
CA LEU A 90 -16.59 5.69 -0.82
C LEU A 90 -17.20 6.03 0.54
N ARG A 91 -16.56 5.61 1.65
CA ARG A 91 -16.96 6.00 3.01
C ARG A 91 -16.78 7.49 3.27
N GLY A 92 -15.92 8.17 2.52
CA GLY A 92 -15.54 9.55 2.72
C GLY A 92 -14.29 9.69 3.61
N HIS A 93 -13.94 10.93 3.92
CA HIS A 93 -12.73 11.25 4.67
C HIS A 93 -13.01 11.36 6.17
N VAL A 94 -12.26 10.60 6.97
CA VAL A 94 -12.23 10.71 8.43
C VAL A 94 -10.94 11.46 8.78
N GLN A 95 -11.05 12.56 9.55
CA GLN A 95 -9.90 13.41 9.89
C GLN A 95 -9.08 13.87 8.65
N HIS A 96 -9.78 14.23 7.56
CA HIS A 96 -9.19 14.66 6.28
C HIS A 96 -8.39 13.59 5.51
N GLN A 97 -8.52 12.31 5.88
CA GLN A 97 -7.82 11.20 5.22
C GLN A 97 -8.78 10.03 4.95
N PRO A 98 -8.54 9.20 3.91
CA PRO A 98 -9.27 7.95 3.75
C PRO A 98 -8.82 6.96 4.85
N VAL A 99 -9.79 6.34 5.53
CA VAL A 99 -9.55 5.43 6.66
C VAL A 99 -10.28 4.12 6.40
N ILE A 100 -9.61 3.00 6.68
CA ILE A 100 -10.19 1.66 6.63
C ILE A 100 -10.47 1.15 8.04
N ASP A 101 -11.51 0.33 8.17
CA ASP A 101 -11.82 -0.38 9.40
C ASP A 101 -11.07 -1.71 9.46
N LYS A 102 -10.63 -2.11 10.66
CA LYS A 102 -9.97 -3.41 10.88
C LYS A 102 -10.85 -4.60 10.48
N GLU A 103 -12.16 -4.45 10.61
CA GLU A 103 -13.14 -5.45 10.21
C GLU A 103 -13.10 -5.72 8.70
N TRP A 104 -12.86 -4.69 7.88
CA TRP A 104 -12.77 -4.85 6.42
C TRP A 104 -11.55 -5.64 6.00
N LEU A 105 -10.44 -5.52 6.74
CA LEU A 105 -9.25 -6.35 6.52
C LEU A 105 -9.52 -7.81 6.87
N ALA A 106 -10.35 -8.08 7.88
CA ALA A 106 -10.76 -9.44 8.22
C ALA A 106 -11.66 -10.06 7.14
N GLU A 107 -12.57 -9.27 6.57
CA GLU A 107 -13.44 -9.69 5.45
C GLU A 107 -12.63 -9.96 4.16
N LEU A 108 -11.67 -9.10 3.84
CA LEU A 108 -10.91 -9.11 2.59
C LEU A 108 -9.51 -9.72 2.75
N ASN A 109 -9.31 -10.60 3.74
CA ASN A 109 -7.99 -11.11 4.12
C ASN A 109 -7.28 -11.95 3.03
N GLU A 110 -8.04 -12.50 2.08
CA GLU A 110 -7.51 -13.49 1.15
C GLU A 110 -6.43 -12.89 0.26
N GLY A 111 -5.24 -13.50 0.25
CA GLY A 111 -4.12 -13.06 -0.58
C GLY A 111 -3.50 -11.72 -0.15
N LEU A 112 -3.84 -11.19 1.03
CA LEU A 112 -3.23 -9.99 1.60
C LEU A 112 -2.19 -10.35 2.66
N LEU A 113 -1.07 -9.62 2.64
CA LEU A 113 -0.06 -9.64 3.69
C LEU A 113 -0.03 -8.26 4.34
N SER A 114 -0.40 -8.18 5.61
CA SER A 114 -0.39 -6.92 6.36
C SER A 114 0.81 -6.84 7.29
N SER A 115 1.55 -5.74 7.23
CA SER A 115 2.58 -5.39 8.19
C SER A 115 2.16 -4.11 8.90
N GLN A 116 2.03 -4.16 10.22
CA GLN A 116 1.93 -2.95 11.03
C GLN A 116 3.34 -2.38 11.20
N VAL A 117 3.67 -1.41 10.38
CA VAL A 117 4.80 -0.53 10.66
C VAL A 117 4.33 0.45 11.72
N LEU A 118 4.69 0.21 12.98
CA LEU A 118 4.64 1.23 14.02
C LEU A 118 5.56 2.36 13.56
N ARG A 119 5.01 3.35 12.87
CA ARG A 119 5.71 4.62 12.65
C ARG A 119 5.82 5.28 14.02
N MET A 120 6.88 4.97 14.76
CA MET A 120 7.34 5.79 15.87
C MET A 120 7.81 7.12 15.28
N VAL A 121 6.86 8.00 14.95
CA VAL A 121 7.15 9.40 14.72
C VAL A 121 7.38 10.00 16.10
N LYS A 122 8.62 10.34 16.39
CA LYS A 122 9.01 11.26 17.45
C LYS A 122 9.60 12.48 16.78
#